data_AF-A0A969HN11-F1
#
_entry.id   AF-A0A969HN11-F1
#
_cell.length_a   1.000
_cell.length_b   1.000
_cell.length_c   1.000
_cell.angle_alpha   90.00
_cell.angle_beta   90.00
_cell.angle_gamma   90.00
#
_symmetry.space_group_name_H-M   'P 1'
#
loop_
_entity.id
_entity.type
_entity.pdbx_description
1 polymer ?
#
loop_
_entity_poly.entity_id
_entity_poly.type
_entity_poly.pdbx_seq_one_letter_code
_entity_poly.pdbx_strand_id
1 'polypeptide(L)'
;LTIFDAEKVAPRATYKVGENGLPPVGIPYVVVNGKIVVKNSVVEDIKAGQPIRFPVEEKGRFEEVTVNGWLGKHTINVSPGQNIDMTCNPVLESAEEHKHE
;
A
#
# COMPACT_ATOMS: atom_id res chain seq x y z
N LEU A 1 11.48 -7.37 12.58
CA LEU A 1 12.78 -7.08 11.94
C LEU A 1 13.30 -8.36 11.32
N THR A 2 13.84 -8.28 10.11
CA THR A 2 14.36 -9.46 9.38
C THR A 2 15.74 -9.14 8.85
N ILE A 3 16.69 -10.05 9.04
CA ILE A 3 18.08 -9.90 8.58
C ILE A 3 18.36 -11.03 7.60
N PHE A 4 18.75 -10.67 6.39
CA PHE A 4 19.01 -11.59 5.29
C PHE A 4 20.06 -11.03 4.33
N ASP A 5 20.65 -11.93 3.57
CA ASP A 5 21.57 -11.61 2.48
C ASP A 5 20.77 -11.52 1.18
N ALA A 6 20.84 -10.37 0.51
CA ALA A 6 20.08 -10.10 -0.71
C ALA A 6 20.45 -11.06 -1.86
N GLU A 7 21.68 -11.56 -1.89
CA GLU A 7 22.11 -12.51 -2.93
C GLU A 7 21.64 -13.94 -2.66
N LYS A 8 21.26 -14.26 -1.42
CA LYS A 8 20.88 -15.61 -0.99
C LYS A 8 19.38 -15.80 -0.78
N VAL A 9 18.60 -14.72 -0.70
CA VAL A 9 17.15 -14.80 -0.53
C VAL A 9 16.49 -15.22 -1.85
N ALA A 10 15.58 -16.20 -1.79
CA ALA A 10 14.88 -16.66 -2.99
C ALA A 10 13.42 -17.06 -2.71
N PRO A 11 12.48 -16.70 -3.61
CA PRO A 11 11.09 -17.15 -3.52
C PRO A 11 10.98 -18.64 -3.90
N ARG A 12 10.11 -19.37 -3.20
CA ARG A 12 9.80 -20.78 -3.49
C ARG A 12 8.30 -21.07 -3.61
N ALA A 13 7.47 -20.05 -3.45
CA ALA A 13 6.04 -20.21 -3.51
C ALA A 13 5.60 -20.56 -4.94
N THR A 14 4.95 -21.70 -5.11
CA THR A 14 4.24 -22.09 -6.33
C THR A 14 2.76 -22.18 -6.02
N TYR A 15 1.88 -21.81 -6.97
CA TYR A 15 0.45 -21.98 -6.78
C TYR A 15 0.05 -23.44 -7.05
N LYS A 16 -0.57 -24.07 -6.05
CA LYS A 16 -1.23 -25.37 -6.19
C LYS A 16 -2.47 -25.40 -5.31
N VAL A 17 -3.60 -25.74 -5.90
CA VAL A 17 -4.89 -25.80 -5.19
C VAL A 17 -4.80 -26.79 -4.03
N GLY A 18 -5.20 -26.35 -2.84
CA GLY A 18 -5.21 -27.18 -1.62
C GLY A 18 -3.87 -27.28 -0.88
N GLU A 19 -2.80 -26.65 -1.37
CA GLU A 19 -1.50 -26.63 -0.70
C GLU A 19 -1.10 -25.22 -0.24
N ASN A 20 -0.47 -25.15 0.92
CA ASN A 20 0.16 -23.92 1.38
C ASN A 20 1.45 -23.69 0.58
N GLY A 21 1.68 -22.44 0.16
CA GLY A 21 2.92 -22.06 -0.52
C GLY A 21 4.14 -22.35 0.34
N LEU A 22 5.21 -22.83 -0.29
CA LEU A 22 6.50 -23.01 0.39
C LEU A 22 7.04 -21.65 0.86
N PRO A 23 7.59 -21.57 2.08
CA PRO A 23 8.22 -20.36 2.56
C PRO A 23 9.46 -20.01 1.73
N PRO A 24 9.82 -18.71 1.64
CA PRO A 24 11.09 -18.28 1.07
C PRO A 24 12.29 -18.89 1.80
N VAL A 25 13.41 -19.04 1.10
CA VAL A 25 14.69 -19.47 1.67
C VAL A 25 15.70 -18.32 1.75
N GLY A 26 16.78 -18.49 2.52
CA GLY A 26 17.84 -17.50 2.65
C GLY A 26 17.57 -16.41 3.69
N ILE A 27 16.64 -16.64 4.62
CA ILE A 27 16.29 -15.71 5.70
C ILE A 27 16.76 -16.30 7.04
N PRO A 28 18.01 -16.03 7.45
CA PRO A 28 18.61 -16.69 8.61
C PRO A 28 18.09 -16.17 9.95
N TYR A 29 17.66 -14.90 10.05
CA TYR A 29 17.25 -14.31 11.31
C TYR A 29 15.97 -13.48 11.20
N VAL A 30 15.01 -13.79 12.06
CA VAL A 30 13.75 -13.04 12.22
C VAL A 30 13.57 -12.71 13.69
N VAL A 31 13.36 -11.43 13.99
CA VAL A 31 13.11 -10.92 15.34
C VAL A 31 11.70 -10.33 15.43
N VAL A 32 10.92 -10.87 16.36
CA VAL A 32 9.55 -10.45 16.68
C VAL A 32 9.51 -10.03 18.15
N ASN A 33 9.15 -8.77 18.41
CA ASN A 33 9.06 -8.23 19.77
C ASN A 33 10.31 -8.50 20.64
N GLY A 34 11.50 -8.29 20.06
CA GLY A 34 12.79 -8.53 20.74
C GLY A 34 13.21 -10.00 20.86
N LYS A 35 12.39 -10.96 20.44
CA LYS A 35 12.69 -12.40 20.47
C LYS A 35 13.09 -12.91 19.09
N ILE A 36 14.15 -13.70 19.02
CA ILE A 36 14.57 -14.40 17.80
C ILE A 36 13.61 -15.58 17.58
N VAL A 37 12.84 -15.56 16.51
CA VAL A 37 11.88 -16.63 16.14
C VAL A 37 12.39 -17.50 14.99
N VAL A 38 13.38 -17.00 14.24
CA VAL A 38 14.14 -17.79 13.27
C VAL A 38 15.61 -17.54 13.52
N LYS A 39 16.39 -18.61 13.64
CA LYS A 39 17.84 -18.57 13.84
C LYS A 39 18.51 -19.54 12.87
N ASN A 40 19.51 -19.08 12.14
CA ASN A 40 20.20 -19.89 11.12
C ASN A 40 19.23 -20.57 10.13
N SER A 41 18.15 -19.89 9.75
CA SER A 41 17.10 -20.38 8.85
C SER A 41 16.23 -21.51 9.42
N VAL A 42 16.29 -21.77 10.72
CA VAL A 42 15.42 -22.72 11.43
C VAL A 42 14.41 -21.95 12.28
N VAL A 43 13.15 -22.36 12.22
CA VAL A 43 12.07 -21.80 13.03
C VAL A 43 12.21 -22.32 14.46
N GLU A 44 12.28 -21.41 15.42
CA GLU A 44 12.32 -21.72 16.84
C GLU A 44 10.90 -21.93 17.38
N ASP A 45 10.74 -22.78 18.39
CA ASP A 45 9.43 -23.03 19.03
C ASP A 45 9.06 -21.89 20.01
N ILE A 46 8.92 -20.67 19.47
CA ILE A 46 8.62 -19.46 20.22
C ILE A 46 7.46 -18.71 19.56
N LYS A 47 6.35 -18.62 20.30
CA LYS A 47 5.18 -17.82 19.90
C LYS A 47 5.33 -16.39 20.41
N ALA A 48 6.08 -15.56 19.69
CA ALA A 48 6.34 -14.17 20.05
C ALA A 48 5.25 -13.17 19.56
N GLY A 49 4.22 -13.66 18.88
CA GLY A 49 3.14 -12.83 18.36
C GLY A 49 2.28 -12.22 19.47
N GLN A 50 1.72 -11.04 19.21
CA GLN A 50 0.72 -10.40 20.05
C GLN A 50 -0.51 -10.09 19.21
N PRO A 51 -1.73 -10.22 19.78
CA PRO A 51 -2.93 -9.81 19.09
C PRO A 51 -2.88 -8.29 18.88
N ILE A 52 -2.88 -7.87 17.62
CA ILE A 52 -3.10 -6.48 17.27
C ILE A 52 -4.61 -6.31 17.16
N ARG A 53 -5.21 -5.74 18.21
CA ARG A 53 -6.60 -5.31 18.23
C ARG A 53 -6.61 -3.87 18.68
N PHE A 54 -7.08 -3.00 17.80
CA PHE A 54 -7.46 -1.65 18.22
C PHE A 54 -8.76 -1.75 19.02
N PRO A 55 -8.98 -0.86 20.01
CA PRO A 55 -10.30 -0.72 20.60
C PRO A 55 -11.32 -0.45 19.49
N VAL A 56 -12.56 -0.93 19.68
CA VAL A 56 -13.65 -0.64 18.74
C VAL A 56 -13.92 0.86 18.80
N GLU A 57 -13.81 1.52 17.65
CA GLU A 57 -14.12 2.93 17.48
C GLU A 57 -15.42 3.06 16.67
N GLU A 58 -16.34 3.94 17.09
CA GLU A 58 -17.61 4.16 16.37
C GLU A 58 -17.41 4.73 14.96
N LYS A 59 -16.29 5.44 14.75
CA LYS A 59 -15.91 6.03 13.47
C LYS A 59 -14.50 5.56 13.13
N GLY A 60 -14.29 5.17 11.87
CA GLY A 60 -12.94 4.85 11.39
C GLY A 60 -12.05 6.11 11.38
N ARG A 61 -10.74 5.92 11.56
CA ARG A 61 -9.73 7.00 11.46
C ARG A 61 -9.41 7.40 10.01
N PHE A 62 -10.29 7.07 9.08
CA PHE A 62 -10.12 7.41 7.67
C PHE A 62 -10.48 8.88 7.48
N GLU A 63 -9.53 9.64 6.94
CA GLU A 63 -9.76 11.01 6.50
C GLU A 63 -9.74 11.02 4.97
N GLU A 64 -10.82 11.52 4.37
CA GLU A 64 -10.87 11.66 2.92
C GLU A 64 -9.82 12.66 2.45
N VAL A 65 -9.04 12.24 1.45
CA VAL A 65 -8.14 13.17 0.75
C VAL A 65 -8.91 13.85 -0.37
N THR A 66 -8.95 15.18 -0.35
CA THR A 66 -9.46 15.97 -1.47
C THR A 66 -8.34 16.23 -2.48
N VAL A 67 -8.69 16.32 -3.76
CA VAL A 67 -7.73 16.57 -4.85
C VAL A 67 -6.99 17.89 -4.61
N ASN A 68 -7.72 18.96 -4.27
CA ASN A 68 -7.13 20.27 -3.96
C ASN A 68 -6.25 20.21 -2.71
N GLY A 69 -6.67 19.47 -1.68
CA GLY A 69 -5.90 19.29 -0.45
C GLY A 69 -4.58 18.55 -0.69
N TRP A 70 -4.58 17.54 -1.57
CA TRP A 70 -3.38 16.81 -1.93
C TRP A 70 -2.43 17.67 -2.78
N LEU A 71 -2.95 18.28 -3.85
CA LEU A 71 -2.14 19.07 -4.77
C LEU A 71 -1.55 20.30 -4.07
N GLY A 72 -2.32 21.02 -3.24
CA GLY A 72 -1.83 22.18 -2.49
C GLY A 72 -0.75 21.85 -1.48
N LYS A 73 -0.76 20.65 -0.92
CA LYS A 73 0.23 20.20 0.08
C LYS A 73 1.50 19.61 -0.55
N HIS A 74 1.36 18.94 -1.70
CA HIS A 74 2.42 18.11 -2.28
C HIS A 74 2.96 18.60 -3.62
N THR A 75 2.43 19.69 -4.19
CA THR A 75 2.92 20.26 -5.45
C THR A 75 3.16 21.76 -5.34
N ILE A 76 4.06 22.27 -6.17
CA ILE A 76 4.55 23.67 -6.12
C ILE A 76 3.63 24.61 -6.92
N ASN A 77 2.76 24.07 -7.78
CA ASN A 77 2.07 24.82 -8.84
C ASN A 77 0.58 25.10 -8.60
N VAL A 78 0.05 24.84 -7.41
CA VAL A 78 -1.32 25.23 -7.05
C VAL A 78 -1.30 26.22 -5.90
N SER A 79 -1.81 27.43 -6.15
CA SER A 79 -2.01 28.42 -5.10
C SER A 79 -3.10 27.95 -4.13
N PRO A 80 -2.93 28.13 -2.80
CA PRO A 80 -3.97 27.83 -1.84
C PRO A 80 -5.26 28.60 -2.18
N GLY A 81 -6.30 27.88 -2.61
CA GLY A 81 -7.61 28.46 -2.94
C GLY A 81 -8.07 28.34 -4.40
N GLN A 82 -7.28 27.75 -5.30
CA GLN A 82 -7.77 27.43 -6.66
C GLN A 82 -8.58 26.13 -6.66
N ASN A 83 -9.86 26.22 -7.06
CA ASN A 83 -10.67 25.06 -7.41
C ASN A 83 -10.27 24.60 -8.81
N ILE A 84 -9.49 23.52 -8.89
CA ILE A 84 -9.21 22.83 -10.16
C ILE A 84 -10.40 21.93 -10.46
N ASP A 85 -11.24 22.40 -11.37
CA ASP A 85 -12.30 21.60 -11.97
C ASP A 85 -11.65 20.52 -12.84
N MET A 86 -11.77 19.26 -12.42
CA MET A 86 -11.28 18.10 -13.16
C MET A 86 -12.32 17.53 -14.12
N THR A 87 -13.37 18.28 -14.48
CA THR A 87 -14.17 17.94 -15.67
C THR A 87 -13.28 18.14 -16.91
N CYS A 88 -12.48 17.12 -17.23
CA CYS A 88 -12.07 16.89 -18.61
C CYS A 88 -13.36 16.67 -19.41
N ASN A 89 -13.93 17.74 -19.93
CA ASN A 89 -14.97 17.68 -20.95
C ASN A 89 -14.26 17.63 -22.30
N PRO A 90 -14.19 16.47 -22.98
CA PRO A 90 -13.68 16.45 -24.34
C PRO A 90 -14.74 17.08 -25.25
N VAL A 91 -14.49 18.33 -25.65
CA VAL A 91 -14.98 18.97 -26.88
C VAL A 91 -16.42 18.60 -27.28
N LEU A 92 -17.41 19.33 -26.78
CA LEU A 92 -18.74 19.43 -27.40
C LEU A 92 -19.15 20.89 -27.58
N GLU A 93 -18.28 21.68 -28.20
CA GLU A 93 -18.58 23.07 -28.54
C GLU A 93 -18.01 23.39 -29.94
N SER A 94 -18.62 22.83 -31.00
CA SER A 94 -18.44 23.35 -32.37
C SER A 94 -19.52 22.98 -33.39
N ALA A 95 -20.71 22.50 -33.00
CA ALA A 95 -21.71 22.01 -33.98
C ALA A 95 -23.01 22.83 -34.12
N GLU A 96 -23.09 24.08 -33.65
CA GLU A 96 -24.31 24.89 -33.78
C GLU A 96 -24.18 26.21 -34.58
N GLU A 97 -23.07 26.46 -35.28
CA GLU A 97 -22.99 27.60 -36.21
C GLU A 97 -23.03 27.15 -37.67
N HIS A 98 -24.19 26.72 -38.17
CA HIS A 98 -24.52 26.92 -39.58
C HIS A 98 -26.02 27.21 -39.79
N LYS A 99 -26.30 28.51 -39.68
CA LYS A 99 -27.11 29.32 -40.61
C LYS A 99 -28.63 29.16 -40.63
N HIS A 100 -29.27 30.17 -40.02
CA HIS A 100 -30.34 30.95 -40.64
C HIS A 100 -30.08 31.21 -42.13
N GLU A 101 -31.02 30.81 -42.99
CA GLU A 101 -31.76 31.69 -43.92
C GLU A 101 -33.07 31.00 -44.35
#